data_AF-A0A838K1C2-F1
#
_entry.id   AF-A0A838K1C2-F1
#
_cell.length_a   1.000
_cell.length_b   1.000
_cell.length_c   1.000
_cell.angle_alpha   90.00
_cell.angle_beta   90.00
_cell.angle_gamma   90.00
#
_symmetry.space_group_name_H-M   'P 1'
#
loop_
_entity.id
_entity.type
_entity.pdbx_description
1 polymer ?
#
loop_
_entity_poly.entity_id
_entity_poly.type
_entity_poly.pdbx_seq_one_letter_code
_entity_poly.pdbx_strand_id
1 'polypeptide(L)'
;MGAGDPDLYKAFCWRFWQLTRSDGAVGVVLPRSALSAAGSAPWRQAILDEGAFDDVTVLKNTKGWVFEDVTPQYTVSLVVL
;
A
#
# COMPACT_ATOMS: atom_id res chain seq x y z
N MET A 1 4.76 13.89 -3.15
CA MET A 1 6.09 13.22 -3.12
C MET A 1 7.15 14.24 -2.71
N GLY A 2 7.34 14.48 -1.41
CA GLY A 2 8.22 15.56 -0.92
C GLY A 2 9.14 15.18 0.23
N ALA A 3 9.13 13.91 0.67
CA ALA A 3 9.97 13.42 1.76
C ALA A 3 10.32 11.93 1.55
N GLY A 4 11.60 11.59 1.70
CA GLY A 4 12.15 10.24 1.52
C GLY A 4 12.41 9.84 0.06
N ASP A 5 12.88 8.61 -0.14
CA ASP A 5 13.25 8.10 -1.47
C ASP A 5 12.03 7.95 -2.40
N PRO A 6 12.20 8.19 -3.72
CA PRO A 6 11.15 7.99 -4.71
C PRO A 6 10.98 6.49 -5.01
N ASP A 7 10.33 5.77 -4.10
CA ASP A 7 9.98 4.38 -4.32
C ASP A 7 8.82 4.25 -5.32
N LEU A 8 8.95 3.32 -6.26
CA LEU A 8 7.95 3.07 -7.30
C LEU A 8 6.56 2.80 -6.73
N TYR A 9 6.46 2.07 -5.61
CA TYR A 9 5.17 1.75 -4.99
C TYR A 9 4.37 3.01 -4.60
N LYS A 10 5.05 4.12 -4.26
CA LYS A 10 4.37 5.38 -3.88
C LYS A 10 3.63 5.99 -5.06
N ALA A 11 4.22 5.96 -6.25
CA ALA A 11 3.57 6.41 -7.48
C ALA A 11 2.41 5.48 -7.85
N PHE A 12 2.59 4.16 -7.70
CA PHE A 12 1.54 3.19 -7.99
C PHE A 12 0.36 3.25 -7.02
N CYS A 13 0.57 3.57 -5.74
CA CYS A 13 -0.50 3.87 -4.79
C CYS A 13 -1.49 4.91 -5.34
N TRP A 14 -0.98 6.00 -5.90
CA TRP A 14 -1.79 7.02 -6.57
C TRP A 14 -2.39 6.51 -7.87
N ARG A 15 -1.62 5.76 -8.67
CA ARG A 15 -2.10 5.27 -9.97
C ARG A 15 -3.29 4.32 -9.81
N PHE A 16 -3.26 3.43 -8.82
CA PHE A 16 -4.38 2.54 -8.52
C PHE A 16 -5.61 3.35 -8.10
N TRP A 17 -5.46 4.27 -7.14
CA TRP A 17 -6.55 5.16 -6.70
C TRP A 17 -7.21 5.91 -7.86
N GLN A 18 -6.41 6.52 -8.75
CA GLN A 18 -6.91 7.30 -9.89
C GLN A 18 -7.56 6.46 -11.00
N LEU A 19 -7.25 5.16 -11.06
CA LEU A 19 -7.81 4.25 -12.07
C LEU A 19 -9.06 3.53 -11.57
N THR A 20 -9.26 3.45 -10.27
CA THR A 20 -10.48 2.91 -9.69
C THR A 20 -11.64 3.84 -10.03
N ARG A 21 -12.72 3.29 -10.61
CA ARG A 21 -13.94 4.05 -10.84
C ARG A 21 -14.60 4.42 -9.51
N SER A 22 -15.47 5.43 -9.51
CA SER A 22 -16.36 5.72 -8.39
C SER A 22 -17.15 4.47 -7.99
N ASP A 23 -17.26 4.22 -6.67
CA ASP A 23 -17.87 3.01 -6.08
C ASP A 23 -17.30 1.68 -6.63
N GLY A 24 -16.07 1.73 -7.14
CA GLY A 24 -15.27 0.56 -7.47
C GLY A 24 -14.39 0.15 -6.29
N ALA A 25 -13.73 -0.99 -6.41
CA ALA A 25 -12.77 -1.47 -5.43
C ALA A 25 -11.48 -1.90 -6.12
N VAL A 26 -10.35 -1.74 -5.44
CA VAL A 26 -9.06 -2.25 -5.90
C VAL A 26 -8.31 -2.94 -4.76
N GLY A 27 -7.90 -4.19 -5.00
CA GLY A 27 -7.08 -4.98 -4.06
C GLY A 27 -5.63 -5.06 -4.52
N VAL A 28 -4.68 -4.65 -3.68
CA VAL A 28 -3.25 -4.63 -4.01
C VAL A 28 -2.37 -5.12 -2.86
N VAL A 29 -1.22 -5.71 -3.22
CA VAL A 29 -0.14 -6.00 -2.28
C VAL A 29 0.87 -4.86 -2.28
N LEU A 30 1.12 -4.26 -1.12
CA LEU A 30 2.04 -3.14 -0.95
C LEU A 30 3.10 -3.45 0.13
N PRO A 31 4.28 -2.82 0.08
CA PRO A 31 5.14 -2.71 1.25
C PRO A 31 4.38 -2.09 2.43
N ARG A 32 4.61 -2.58 3.67
CA ARG A 32 4.00 -2.00 4.87
C ARG A 32 4.23 -0.48 4.98
N SER A 33 5.34 0.02 4.44
CA SER A 33 5.68 1.44 4.44
C SER A 33 4.69 2.33 3.69
N ALA A 34 3.86 1.80 2.77
CA ALA A 34 2.76 2.58 2.19
C ALA A 34 1.80 3.10 3.27
N LEU A 35 1.57 2.30 4.32
CA LEU A 35 0.65 2.60 5.41
C LEU A 35 1.26 3.51 6.50
N SER A 36 2.59 3.64 6.58
CA SER A 36 3.24 4.34 7.69
C SER A 36 4.25 5.42 7.29
N ALA A 37 4.85 5.35 6.10
CA ALA A 37 5.87 6.31 5.69
C ALA A 37 5.27 7.71 5.49
N ALA A 38 6.05 8.74 5.88
CA ALA A 38 5.66 10.13 5.71
C ALA A 38 5.43 10.49 4.23
N GLY A 39 6.26 9.95 3.33
CA GLY A 39 6.12 10.16 1.87
C GLY A 39 4.80 9.65 1.29
N SER A 40 4.11 8.73 1.97
CA SER A 40 2.80 8.19 1.58
C SER A 40 1.63 8.80 2.36
N ALA A 41 1.89 9.73 3.29
CA ALA A 41 0.83 10.35 4.09
C ALA A 41 -0.23 11.08 3.24
N PRO A 42 0.13 11.85 2.19
CA PRO A 42 -0.88 12.50 1.34
C PRO A 42 -1.82 11.52 0.63
N TRP A 43 -1.31 10.35 0.25
CA TRP A 43 -2.12 9.30 -0.37
C TRP A 43 -3.12 8.70 0.62
N ARG A 44 -2.68 8.41 1.86
CA ARG A 44 -3.59 7.93 2.91
C ARG A 44 -4.67 8.95 3.26
N GLN A 45 -4.30 10.22 3.32
CA GLN A 45 -5.24 11.30 3.59
C GLN A 45 -6.31 11.39 2.49
N ALA A 46 -5.91 11.35 1.22
CA ALA A 46 -6.86 11.36 0.10
C ALA A 46 -7.85 10.18 0.15
N ILE A 47 -7.37 8.97 0.45
CA ILE A 47 -8.26 7.81 0.61
C ILE A 47 -9.22 7.99 1.79
N LEU A 48 -8.76 8.50 2.93
CA LEU A 48 -9.61 8.70 4.12
C LEU A 48 -10.64 9.82 3.91
N ASP A 49 -10.34 10.80 3.06
CA ASP A 49 -11.23 11.93 2.76
C ASP A 49 -12.25 11.61 1.65
N GLU A 50 -11.85 10.80 0.66
CA GLU A 50 -12.61 10.60 -0.59
C GLU A 50 -13.01 9.13 -0.86
N GLY A 51 -12.59 8.19 -0.02
CA GLY A 51 -12.84 6.76 -0.17
C GLY A 51 -12.80 6.01 1.17
N ALA A 52 -12.32 4.77 1.14
CA ALA A 52 -12.13 3.96 2.34
C ALA A 52 -10.94 3.01 2.21
N PHE A 53 -10.45 2.52 3.34
CA PHE A 53 -9.65 1.30 3.40
C PHE A 53 -10.57 0.17 3.84
N ASP A 54 -11.17 -0.55 2.88
CA ASP A 54 -12.17 -1.58 3.16
C ASP A 54 -11.60 -2.81 3.89
N ASP A 55 -10.34 -3.16 3.58
CA ASP A 55 -9.57 -4.16 4.33
C ASP A 55 -8.09 -3.82 4.33
N VAL A 56 -7.44 -4.06 5.47
CA VAL A 56 -5.99 -3.95 5.62
C VAL A 56 -5.46 -5.12 6.42
N THR A 57 -4.82 -6.07 5.74
CA THR A 57 -4.20 -7.24 6.37
C THR A 57 -2.69 -7.17 6.25
N VAL A 58 -1.98 -7.14 7.37
CA VAL A 58 -0.51 -7.06 7.41
C VAL A 58 0.09 -8.44 7.63
N LEU A 59 1.01 -8.85 6.74
CA LEU A 59 1.68 -10.15 6.79
C LEU A 59 3.19 -9.96 6.96
N LYS A 60 3.79 -10.71 7.90
CA LYS A 60 5.25 -10.87 8.01
C LYS A 60 5.67 -12.10 7.22
N ASN A 61 6.71 -11.98 6.39
CA ASN A 61 7.21 -13.05 5.52
C ASN A 61 7.98 -14.15 6.27
N THR A 62 7.38 -14.75 7.29
CA THR A 62 8.06 -15.73 8.14
C THR A 62 8.47 -16.96 7.34
N LYS A 63 9.77 -17.25 7.31
CA LYS A 63 10.36 -18.40 6.60
C LYS A 63 10.00 -18.44 5.09
N GLY A 64 9.80 -17.28 4.46
CA GLY A 64 9.46 -17.20 3.04
C GLY A 64 8.03 -17.65 2.70
N TRP A 65 7.14 -17.81 3.70
CA TRP A 65 5.78 -18.31 3.46
C TRP A 65 4.93 -17.41 2.58
N VAL A 66 5.10 -16.08 2.67
CA VAL A 66 4.34 -15.13 1.84
C VAL A 66 5.00 -15.00 0.47
N PHE A 67 6.33 -14.86 0.46
CA PHE A 67 7.16 -14.74 -0.73
C PHE A 67 8.51 -15.44 -0.51
N GLU A 68 8.78 -16.49 -1.28
CA GLU A 68 9.96 -17.36 -1.09
C GLU A 68 11.29 -16.60 -1.23
N ASP A 69 11.40 -15.73 -2.24
CA ASP A 69 12.64 -14.99 -2.58
C ASP A 69 12.75 -13.61 -1.90
N VAL A 70 11.91 -13.31 -0.91
CA VAL A 70 11.94 -12.04 -0.17
C VAL A 70 12.47 -12.27 1.24
N THR A 71 13.22 -11.31 1.78
CA THR A 71 13.81 -11.45 3.12
C THR A 71 12.74 -11.86 4.18
N PRO A 72 13.02 -12.86 5.04
CA PRO A 72 12.02 -13.43 5.95
C PRO A 72 11.44 -12.48 7.01
N GLN A 73 12.01 -11.29 7.17
CA GLN A 73 11.49 -10.27 8.09
C GLN A 73 10.69 -9.18 7.36
N TYR A 74 10.64 -9.22 6.03
CA TYR A 74 9.89 -8.24 5.27
C TYR A 74 8.41 -8.31 5.61
N THR A 75 7.79 -7.15 5.69
CA THR A 75 6.37 -7.04 6.04
C THR A 75 5.64 -6.38 4.89
N VAL A 76 4.60 -7.06 4.40
CA VAL A 76 3.73 -6.59 3.32
C VAL A 76 2.33 -6.33 3.87
N SER A 77 1.53 -5.64 3.09
CA SER A 77 0.14 -5.35 3.41
C SER A 77 -0.72 -5.69 2.20
N LEU A 78 -1.78 -6.46 2.44
CA LEU A 78 -2.89 -6.64 1.52
C LEU A 78 -3.86 -5.49 1.81
N VAL A 79 -4.16 -4.68 0.81
CA VAL A 79 -4.95 -3.46 0.97
C VAL A 79 -6.08 -3.46 -0.05
N VAL A 80 -7.30 -3.23 0.44
CA VAL A 80 -8.46 -2.93 -0.39
C VAL A 80 -8.85 -1.47 -0.19
N LEU A 81 -8.99 -0.75 -1.30
CA LEU A 81 -9.46 0.63 -1.39
C LEU A 81 -10.75 0.71 -2.19
#